data_AF-A0A519KUX6-F1
#
_entry.id   AF-A0A519KUX6-F1
#
_cell.length_a   1.000
_cell.length_b   1.000
_cell.length_c   1.000
_cell.angle_alpha   90.00
_cell.angle_beta   90.00
_cell.angle_gamma   90.00
#
_symmetry.space_group_name_H-M   'P 1'
#
loop_
_entity.id
_entity.type
_entity.pdbx_description
1 polymer ?
#
loop_
_entity_poly.entity_id
_entity_poly.type
_entity_poly.pdbx_seq_one_letter_code
_entity_poly.pdbx_strand_id
1 'polypeptide(L)'
;MEKSYYKTIKLIDSRIDTTSLGIVQKGAFNTKAKVIPTTNLAGQFQNLLNHINNNNADNGTIVMYLKQLYFAEVTGAFSEHGYCYFQAFLFAKNDDDGTYSYLDKIDSVIDHSSMDVTKATMKKGSEMVSTFITKNISKKADATNHYT
;
A
#
# COMPACT_ATOMS: atom_id res chain seq x y z
N MET A 1 21.78 -2.09 -2.89
CA MET A 1 20.42 -2.67 -2.76
C MET A 1 20.58 -4.10 -2.28
N GLU A 2 19.86 -4.47 -1.23
CA GLU A 2 19.76 -5.86 -0.79
C GLU A 2 19.04 -6.70 -1.86
N LYS A 3 19.33 -8.00 -1.88
CA LYS A 3 18.68 -8.96 -2.78
C LYS A 3 17.16 -8.94 -2.59
N SER A 4 16.40 -8.91 -3.69
CA SER A 4 14.94 -9.11 -3.67
C SER A 4 14.60 -10.55 -4.02
N TYR A 5 13.72 -11.19 -3.25
CA TYR A 5 13.27 -12.55 -3.54
C TYR A 5 12.05 -12.62 -4.45
N TYR A 6 11.44 -11.46 -4.77
CA TYR A 6 10.13 -11.42 -5.38
C TYR A 6 10.08 -10.43 -6.53
N LYS A 7 9.75 -10.96 -7.72
CA LYS A 7 9.58 -10.17 -8.95
C LYS A 7 8.12 -9.82 -9.22
N THR A 8 7.19 -10.55 -8.61
CA THR A 8 5.75 -10.37 -8.81
C THR A 8 5.05 -10.02 -7.51
N ILE A 9 4.13 -9.06 -7.57
CA ILE A 9 3.17 -8.77 -6.50
C ILE A 9 1.74 -8.99 -7.01
N LYS A 10 1.00 -9.86 -6.34
CA LYS A 10 -0.45 -10.02 -6.55
C LYS A 10 -1.20 -9.24 -5.48
N LEU A 11 -2.27 -8.56 -5.87
CA LEU A 11 -3.13 -7.82 -4.96
C LEU A 11 -4.48 -8.53 -4.84
N ILE A 12 -4.87 -8.87 -3.61
CA ILE A 12 -6.23 -9.24 -3.26
C ILE A 12 -6.83 -8.01 -2.57
N ASP A 13 -7.63 -7.25 -3.32
CA ASP A 13 -8.27 -6.03 -2.82
C ASP A 13 -9.58 -6.39 -2.09
N SER A 14 -9.52 -6.43 -0.76
CA SER A 14 -10.63 -6.76 0.14
C SER A 14 -11.14 -5.54 0.91
N ARG A 15 -10.90 -4.34 0.37
CA ARG A 15 -11.48 -3.10 0.91
C ARG A 15 -13.00 -3.12 0.74
N ILE A 16 -13.71 -2.45 1.66
CA ILE A 16 -15.19 -2.33 1.60
C ILE A 16 -15.63 -1.54 0.36
N ASP A 17 -14.94 -0.45 0.04
CA ASP A 17 -15.12 0.31 -1.20
C ASP A 17 -13.84 0.25 -2.03
N THR A 18 -13.93 -0.40 -3.20
CA THR A 18 -12.82 -0.53 -4.15
C THR A 18 -12.86 0.53 -5.25
N THR A 19 -13.94 1.33 -5.33
CA THR A 19 -14.17 2.34 -6.38
C THR A 19 -13.38 3.63 -6.16
N SER A 20 -12.92 3.88 -4.93
CA SER A 20 -12.11 5.04 -4.57
C SER A 20 -11.05 4.67 -3.53
N LEU A 21 -10.07 5.55 -3.34
CA LEU A 21 -9.11 5.51 -2.24
C LEU A 21 -9.49 6.52 -1.15
N GLY A 22 -10.74 6.95 -1.10
CA GLY A 22 -11.25 7.90 -0.11
C GLY A 22 -11.62 9.27 -0.66
N ILE A 23 -11.76 10.23 0.24
CA ILE A 23 -12.36 11.55 -0.02
C ILE A 23 -11.43 12.63 0.54
N VAL A 24 -10.99 13.50 -0.34
CA VAL A 24 -10.15 14.68 -0.05
C VAL A 24 -10.94 15.95 -0.35
N GLN A 25 -10.39 17.11 -0.01
CA GLN A 25 -10.94 18.41 -0.35
C GLN A 25 -10.10 19.05 -1.46
N LYS A 26 -10.76 19.77 -2.37
CA LYS A 26 -10.11 20.39 -3.52
C LYS A 26 -10.49 21.86 -3.63
N GLY A 27 -9.45 22.70 -3.73
CA GLY A 27 -9.58 24.13 -3.99
C GLY A 27 -9.99 24.95 -2.77
N ALA A 28 -9.99 26.28 -2.91
CA ALA A 28 -10.22 27.25 -1.83
C ALA A 28 -11.62 27.20 -1.18
N PHE A 29 -12.53 26.38 -1.70
CA PHE A 29 -13.91 26.23 -1.20
C PHE A 29 -14.16 24.89 -0.51
N ASN A 30 -13.12 24.09 -0.23
CA ASN A 30 -13.23 22.81 0.48
C ASN A 30 -14.20 21.81 -0.18
N THR A 31 -14.28 21.84 -1.51
CA THR A 31 -15.15 20.92 -2.27
C THR A 31 -14.64 19.50 -2.13
N LYS A 32 -15.49 18.60 -1.61
CA LYS A 32 -15.14 17.18 -1.48
C LYS A 32 -14.94 16.53 -2.85
N ALA A 33 -13.86 15.78 -3.00
CA ALA A 33 -13.50 15.04 -4.20
C ALA A 33 -13.10 13.61 -3.84
N LYS A 34 -13.51 12.64 -4.66
CA LYS A 34 -13.06 11.25 -4.52
C LYS A 34 -11.62 11.11 -5.03
N VAL A 35 -10.79 10.38 -4.32
CA VAL A 35 -9.47 9.96 -4.79
C VAL A 35 -9.66 8.73 -5.67
N ILE A 36 -9.61 8.92 -6.98
CA ILE A 36 -9.76 7.82 -7.94
C ILE A 36 -8.39 7.55 -8.58
N PRO A 37 -7.86 6.33 -8.47
CA PRO A 37 -6.57 6.00 -9.04
C PRO A 37 -6.67 5.93 -10.57
N THR A 38 -5.76 6.60 -11.27
CA THR A 38 -5.72 6.60 -12.75
C THR A 38 -5.32 5.24 -13.32
N THR A 39 -4.44 4.54 -12.61
CA THR A 39 -4.06 3.13 -12.85
C THR A 39 -4.60 2.30 -11.70
N ASN A 40 -5.14 1.10 -11.96
CA ASN A 40 -5.60 0.24 -10.87
C ASN A 40 -4.47 -0.08 -9.85
N LEU A 41 -4.84 -0.33 -8.59
CA LEU A 41 -3.86 -0.52 -7.51
C LEU A 41 -2.89 -1.68 -7.77
N ALA A 42 -3.36 -2.78 -8.36
CA ALA A 42 -2.50 -3.91 -8.70
C ALA A 42 -1.37 -3.50 -9.65
N GLY A 43 -1.68 -2.74 -10.70
CA GLY A 43 -0.69 -2.19 -11.63
C GLY A 43 0.24 -1.19 -10.96
N GLN A 44 -0.26 -0.33 -10.08
CA GLN A 44 0.59 0.60 -9.31
C GLN A 44 1.59 -0.14 -8.42
N PHE A 45 1.14 -1.18 -7.71
CA PHE A 45 2.02 -1.96 -6.82
C PHE A 45 3.04 -2.78 -7.60
N GLN A 46 2.67 -3.36 -8.74
CA GLN A 46 3.63 -4.04 -9.61
C GLN A 46 4.65 -3.05 -10.19
N ASN A 47 4.23 -1.85 -10.60
CA ASN A 47 5.15 -0.81 -11.07
C ASN A 47 6.11 -0.36 -9.98
N LEU A 48 5.63 -0.21 -8.74
CA LEU A 48 6.46 0.10 -7.59
C LEU A 48 7.48 -1.01 -7.32
N LEU A 49 7.05 -2.28 -7.32
CA LEU A 49 7.96 -3.42 -7.15
C LEU A 49 9.04 -3.46 -8.25
N ASN A 50 8.64 -3.23 -9.51
CA ASN A 50 9.58 -3.15 -10.64
C ASN A 50 10.61 -2.03 -10.46
N HIS A 51 10.16 -0.86 -10.00
CA HIS A 51 11.03 0.28 -9.72
C HIS A 51 12.03 -0.02 -8.60
N ILE A 52 11.59 -0.71 -7.54
CA ILE A 52 12.46 -1.10 -6.41
C ILE A 52 13.47 -2.17 -6.83
N ASN A 53 13.06 -3.18 -7.61
CA ASN A 53 13.86 -4.36 -7.93
C ASN A 53 15.04 -4.09 -8.88
N ASN A 54 14.95 -3.09 -9.76
CA ASN A 54 16.01 -2.68 -10.70
C ASN A 54 16.77 -3.87 -11.37
N ASN A 55 16.03 -4.88 -11.82
CA ASN A 55 16.51 -6.13 -12.45
C ASN A 55 17.22 -7.17 -11.55
N ASN A 56 17.32 -6.96 -10.24
CA ASN A 56 18.00 -7.87 -9.31
C ASN A 56 17.02 -8.57 -8.34
N ALA A 57 16.06 -9.30 -8.90
CA ALA A 57 15.05 -10.04 -8.13
C ALA A 57 14.93 -11.50 -8.58
N ASP A 58 14.81 -12.41 -7.61
CA ASP A 58 14.42 -13.79 -7.86
C ASP A 58 12.95 -13.85 -8.36
N ASN A 59 12.55 -14.96 -8.97
CA ASN A 59 11.24 -15.10 -9.61
C ASN A 59 10.05 -15.30 -8.64
N GLY A 60 10.23 -15.10 -7.34
CA GLY A 60 9.19 -15.31 -6.35
C GLY A 60 7.99 -14.37 -6.52
N THR A 61 6.86 -14.76 -5.94
CA THR A 61 5.64 -13.95 -5.88
C THR A 61 5.30 -13.60 -4.43
N ILE A 62 5.06 -12.31 -4.15
CA ILE A 62 4.34 -11.88 -2.95
C ILE A 62 2.87 -11.65 -3.25
N VAL A 63 2.02 -11.86 -2.25
CA VAL A 63 0.58 -11.60 -2.29
C VAL A 63 0.24 -10.62 -1.18
N MET A 64 -0.32 -9.48 -1.55
CA MET A 64 -0.84 -8.49 -0.61
C MET A 64 -2.36 -8.65 -0.48
N TYR A 65 -2.81 -8.97 0.72
CA TYR A 65 -4.23 -8.93 1.09
C TYR A 65 -4.54 -7.56 1.69
N LEU A 66 -5.16 -6.69 0.90
CA LEU A 66 -5.42 -5.29 1.24
C LEU A 66 -6.78 -5.16 1.90
N LYS A 67 -6.80 -4.76 3.18
CA LYS A 67 -8.04 -4.51 3.93
C LYS A 67 -8.44 -3.05 3.93
N GLN A 68 -7.46 -2.15 3.95
CA GLN A 68 -7.72 -0.72 3.96
C GLN A 68 -6.59 0.04 3.28
N LEU A 69 -6.96 0.94 2.37
CA LEU A 69 -6.13 2.03 1.87
C LEU A 69 -7.07 3.20 1.60
N TYR A 70 -7.04 4.20 2.48
CA TYR A 70 -8.03 5.28 2.49
C TYR A 70 -7.41 6.62 2.89
N PHE A 71 -7.64 7.64 2.06
CA PHE A 71 -7.27 9.02 2.29
C PHE A 71 -8.50 9.81 2.73
N ALA A 72 -8.38 10.55 3.83
CA ALA A 72 -9.44 11.42 4.33
C ALA A 72 -8.88 12.80 4.65
N GLU A 73 -9.67 13.85 4.40
CA GLU A 73 -9.35 15.20 4.86
C GLU A 73 -10.47 15.77 5.71
N VAL A 74 -10.12 16.23 6.90
CA VAL A 74 -11.02 16.85 7.86
C VAL A 74 -10.56 18.29 8.07
N THR A 75 -11.44 19.24 7.77
CA THR A 75 -11.18 20.68 7.90
C THR A 75 -12.04 21.25 9.01
N GLY A 76 -11.40 21.90 9.98
CA GLY A 76 -12.04 22.71 11.02
C GLY A 76 -11.73 24.20 10.84
N ALA A 77 -12.30 25.05 11.71
CA ALA A 77 -12.19 26.50 11.61
C ALA A 77 -10.74 27.06 11.66
N PHE A 78 -9.78 26.28 12.19
CA PHE A 78 -8.38 26.72 12.36
C PHE A 78 -7.33 25.66 11.97
N SER A 79 -7.74 24.49 11.46
CA SER A 79 -6.82 23.39 11.15
C SER A 79 -7.38 22.45 10.10
N GLU A 80 -6.55 22.12 9.11
CA GLU A 80 -6.79 21.05 8.16
C GLU A 80 -5.94 19.83 8.54
N HIS A 81 -6.57 18.67 8.65
CA HIS A 81 -5.93 17.39 8.94
C HIS A 81 -6.17 16.40 7.81
N GLY A 82 -5.11 15.74 7.40
CA GLY A 82 -5.13 14.69 6.41
C GLY A 82 -4.77 13.36 7.04
N TYR A 83 -5.55 12.34 6.71
CA TYR A 83 -5.39 10.99 7.19
C TYR A 83 -5.09 10.04 6.05
N CYS A 84 -4.16 9.11 6.26
CA CYS A 84 -3.98 7.94 5.41
C CYS A 84 -4.04 6.68 6.26
N TYR A 85 -5.07 5.86 6.05
CA TYR A 85 -5.25 4.57 6.70
C TYR A 85 -4.71 3.48 5.79
N PHE A 86 -3.84 2.61 6.32
CA PHE A 86 -3.30 1.48 5.59
C PHE A 86 -3.30 0.22 6.47
N GLN A 87 -4.08 -0.78 6.05
CA GLN A 87 -4.14 -2.09 6.68
C GLN A 87 -3.99 -3.18 5.63
N ALA A 88 -2.96 -4.02 5.78
CA ALA A 88 -2.70 -5.11 4.85
C ALA A 88 -1.94 -6.27 5.53
N PHE A 89 -2.09 -7.45 4.93
CA PHE A 89 -1.25 -8.62 5.20
C PHE A 89 -0.44 -8.93 3.96
N LEU A 90 0.79 -9.42 4.15
CA LEU A 90 1.69 -9.80 3.08
C LEU A 90 2.12 -11.25 3.25
N PHE A 91 2.10 -11.98 2.14
CA PHE A 91 2.46 -13.39 2.07
C PHE A 91 3.43 -13.64 0.93
N ALA A 92 4.31 -14.62 1.08
CA ALA A 92 5.05 -15.23 -0.01
C ALA A 92 4.24 -16.39 -0.59
N LYS A 93 4.15 -16.52 -1.91
CA LYS A 93 3.62 -17.72 -2.54
C LYS A 93 4.72 -18.79 -2.56
N ASN A 94 4.37 -19.99 -2.10
CA ASN A 94 5.21 -21.17 -2.23
C ASN A 94 4.90 -21.81 -3.59
N ASP A 95 5.86 -21.82 -4.50
CA ASP A 95 5.63 -22.30 -5.85
C ASP A 95 5.53 -23.83 -5.94
N ASP A 96 6.09 -24.55 -4.97
CA ASP A 96 6.14 -26.01 -4.95
C ASP A 96 4.78 -26.66 -4.63
N ASP A 97 4.00 -26.06 -3.72
CA ASP A 97 2.75 -26.63 -3.21
C ASP A 97 1.53 -25.71 -3.37
N GLY A 98 1.73 -24.50 -3.90
CA GLY A 98 0.68 -23.50 -4.11
C GLY A 98 0.19 -22.82 -2.84
N THR A 99 0.76 -23.13 -1.67
CA THR A 99 0.42 -22.50 -0.40
C THR A 99 1.03 -21.10 -0.28
N TYR A 100 0.66 -20.40 0.79
CA TYR A 100 1.18 -19.08 1.10
C TYR A 100 1.86 -19.09 2.47
N SER A 101 2.99 -18.43 2.60
CA SER A 101 3.68 -18.24 3.88
C SER A 101 3.61 -16.78 4.31
N TYR A 102 3.22 -16.53 5.55
CA TYR A 102 3.11 -15.15 6.08
C TYR A 102 4.48 -14.44 6.11
N LEU A 103 4.52 -13.18 5.69
CA LEU A 103 5.70 -12.33 5.73
C LEU A 103 5.61 -11.25 6.80
N ASP A 104 4.57 -10.41 6.72
CA ASP A 104 4.39 -9.26 7.61
C ASP A 104 2.96 -8.73 7.52
N LYS A 105 2.60 -7.83 8.43
CA LYS A 105 1.34 -7.09 8.39
C LYS A 105 1.59 -5.63 8.73
N ILE A 106 0.66 -4.80 8.32
CA ILE A 106 0.62 -3.38 8.68
C ILE A 106 -0.80 -3.01 9.05
N ASP A 107 -0.92 -2.22 10.11
CA ASP A 107 -2.13 -1.56 10.55
C ASP A 107 -1.68 -0.19 11.08
N SER A 108 -1.85 0.85 10.27
CA SER A 108 -1.25 2.15 10.54
C SER A 108 -2.11 3.27 10.00
N VAL A 109 -2.05 4.39 10.72
CA VAL A 109 -2.65 5.66 10.31
C VAL A 109 -1.58 6.74 10.31
N ILE A 110 -1.54 7.51 9.23
CA ILE A 110 -0.82 8.78 9.19
C ILE A 110 -1.83 9.86 9.53
N ASP A 111 -1.50 10.72 10.48
CA ASP A 111 -2.16 12.00 10.74
C ASP A 111 -1.17 13.11 10.39
N HIS A 112 -1.57 14.03 9.53
CA HIS A 112 -0.75 15.15 9.14
C HIS A 112 -1.55 16.44 9.00
N SER A 113 -1.09 17.47 9.69
CA SER A 113 -1.53 18.86 9.51
C SER A 113 -0.48 19.65 8.72
N SER A 114 -0.90 20.35 7.67
CA SER A 114 -0.06 21.28 6.90
C SER A 114 -0.92 22.33 6.18
N MET A 115 -0.28 23.22 5.42
CA MET A 115 -0.98 24.22 4.59
C MET A 115 -1.45 23.65 3.24
N ASP A 116 -0.85 22.55 2.76
CA ASP A 116 -1.32 21.75 1.60
C ASP A 116 -1.42 20.29 2.06
N VAL A 117 -2.52 20.01 2.77
CA VAL A 117 -2.73 18.74 3.46
C VAL A 117 -2.84 17.59 2.48
N THR A 118 -3.51 17.80 1.35
CA THR A 118 -3.75 16.75 0.35
C THR A 118 -2.46 16.16 -0.18
N LYS A 119 -1.59 17.00 -0.76
CA LYS A 119 -0.37 16.49 -1.40
C LYS A 119 0.56 15.84 -0.37
N ALA A 120 0.68 16.46 0.80
CA ALA A 120 1.55 15.96 1.85
C ALA A 120 1.06 14.60 2.39
N THR A 121 -0.25 14.44 2.61
CA THR A 121 -0.84 13.18 3.09
C THR A 121 -0.73 12.08 2.04
N MET A 122 -0.98 12.38 0.77
CA MET A 122 -0.82 11.42 -0.33
C MET A 122 0.63 10.96 -0.48
N LYS A 123 1.60 11.88 -0.36
CA LYS A 123 3.02 11.57 -0.40
C LYS A 123 3.41 10.64 0.74
N LYS A 124 3.05 10.99 1.97
CA LYS A 124 3.33 10.18 3.16
C LYS A 124 2.67 8.80 3.10
N GLY A 125 1.43 8.71 2.62
CA GLY A 125 0.75 7.43 2.40
C GLY A 125 1.46 6.56 1.37
N SER A 126 1.94 7.16 0.27
CA SER A 126 2.74 6.46 -0.73
C SER A 126 4.07 5.97 -0.17
N GLU A 127 4.75 6.79 0.64
CA GLU A 127 5.97 6.40 1.35
C GLU A 127 5.72 5.23 2.29
N MET A 128 4.65 5.26 3.08
CA MET A 128 4.27 4.16 3.98
C MET A 128 4.05 2.83 3.24
N VAL A 129 3.32 2.84 2.12
CA VAL A 129 3.15 1.64 1.27
C VAL A 129 4.48 1.17 0.70
N SER A 130 5.29 2.09 0.17
CA SER A 130 6.60 1.79 -0.42
C SER A 130 7.58 1.19 0.59
N THR A 131 7.66 1.77 1.80
CA THR A 131 8.48 1.26 2.89
C THR A 131 8.01 -0.12 3.32
N PHE A 132 6.71 -0.35 3.44
CA PHE A 132 6.18 -1.66 3.82
C PHE A 132 6.55 -2.75 2.79
N ILE A 133 6.43 -2.47 1.50
CA ILE A 133 6.84 -3.41 0.44
C ILE A 133 8.36 -3.61 0.47
N THR A 134 9.15 -2.52 0.44
CA THR A 134 10.62 -2.56 0.38
C THR A 134 11.23 -3.32 1.55
N LYS A 135 10.70 -3.14 2.76
CA LYS A 135 11.16 -3.86 3.97
C LYS A 135 10.97 -5.37 3.86
N ASN A 136 9.99 -5.84 3.09
CA ASN A 136 9.59 -7.24 3.07
C ASN A 136 10.07 -8.01 1.85
N ILE A 137 10.41 -7.35 0.74
CA ILE A 137 10.89 -8.05 -0.46
C ILE A 137 12.26 -8.73 -0.30
N SER A 138 13.07 -8.30 0.68
CA SER A 138 14.36 -8.90 1.00
C SER A 138 14.27 -10.01 2.06
N LYS A 139 13.07 -10.37 2.50
CA LYS A 139 12.84 -11.48 3.44
C LYS A 139 12.40 -12.73 2.70
N LYS A 140 12.80 -13.90 3.17
CA LYS A 140 12.10 -15.15 2.85
C LYS A 140 11.09 -15.44 3.96
N ALA A 141 9.96 -16.02 3.61
CA ALA A 141 9.00 -16.44 4.62
C ALA A 141 9.53 -17.67 5.38
N ASP A 142 9.29 -17.70 6.69
CA ASP A 142 9.60 -18.89 7.51
C ASP A 142 8.66 -20.04 7.12
N ALA A 143 9.21 -21.25 6.99
CA ALA A 143 8.49 -22.46 6.57
C ALA A 143 7.53 -23.04 7.64
N THR A 144 7.17 -22.26 8.66
CA THR A 144 6.40 -22.74 9.82
C THR A 144 4.92 -22.33 9.78
N ASN A 145 4.52 -21.34 8.98
CA ASN A 145 3.15 -20.83 8.92
C ASN A 145 2.61 -20.85 7.48
N HIS A 146 2.11 -22.01 7.06
CA HIS A 146 1.49 -22.22 5.74
C HIS A 146 -0.02 -21.94 5.78
N TYR A 147 -0.50 -21.19 4.80
CA TYR A 147 -1.89 -20.85 4.56
C TYR A 147 -2.31 -21.42 3.21
N THR A 148 -3.53 -21.95 3.13
CA THR A 148 -4.15 -22.48 1.90
C THR A 148 -5.26 -21.58 1.42
#